data_AF-A0A836WWA9-F1
#
_entry.id   AF-A0A836WWA9-F1
#
_cell.length_a   1.000
_cell.length_b   1.000
_cell.length_c   1.000
_cell.angle_alpha   90.00
_cell.angle_beta   90.00
_cell.angle_gamma   90.00
#
_symmetry.space_group_name_H-M   'P 1'
#
loop_
_entity.id
_entity.type
_entity.pdbx_description
1 polymer ?
#
loop_
_entity_poly.entity_id
_entity_poly.type
_entity_poly.pdbx_seq_one_letter_code
_entity_poly.pdbx_strand_id
1 'polypeptide(L)'
;MTKKQKKLLEFIKKLQIPTEEEILEAGFSKNTIQSLIKKGVIKGKYLDFEYKKKENTEFFSPLENSNVKLQNKLYIFSGKTSENRLREYLKLFSSLLKQKKSVIVVFPNIKSINYFYEEVSKYFPKVYTYFEGISQKKLIDTIKNLQKENGILITTFSGMLIPVKNLGLVIIEEEYANSYKTMKTPKMDIRRIAYEIHREKSIPVIYSGLIPSLENYFLYKKGQVSPINRNFLKIPKKAKIKIYPYDKEKIFSVLLKNIITESTLILANKKAYASFLYCPRCDEEVICNNCDVPLKIYKNVNLFLKCEICKDKFEYINTCPKCENPLEEVGTGIEKLEEILKLQYGKNYISRLEEKTETPIKITTTITNLEYIPKNFKTVINIFPDFTLFTPDYKGRENFFKNVVVPYSKSVENYYLITNQYEEISIKSFLNNKIEDFYKQELETRKLSKLPPYKKIILLTFEKKNLNLEFLQNLFEIWINANNIKNFDYKGVLKGYIQKKKNKNIAQVLLVDFKEKHLIKDLYEKARKLGFKMSIDINPISIY
;
A
#
# COMPACT_ATOMS: atom_id res chain seq x y z
N MET A 1 3.37 33.62 14.00
CA MET A 1 3.39 32.35 13.22
C MET A 1 2.92 32.60 11.79
N THR A 2 3.58 32.04 10.78
CA THR A 2 3.22 32.24 9.36
C THR A 2 1.95 31.47 8.93
N LYS A 3 1.32 31.83 7.81
CA LYS A 3 0.15 31.11 7.24
C LYS A 3 0.46 29.63 6.95
N LYS A 4 1.70 29.30 6.55
CA LYS A 4 2.18 27.92 6.38
C LYS A 4 2.33 27.19 7.71
N GLN A 5 2.81 27.86 8.75
CA GLN A 5 2.93 27.32 10.11
C GLN A 5 1.57 26.99 10.73
N LYS A 6 0.58 27.89 10.60
CA LYS A 6 -0.79 27.64 11.08
C LYS A 6 -1.43 26.41 10.40
N LYS A 7 -1.28 26.29 9.07
CA LYS A 7 -1.76 25.13 8.31
C LYS A 7 -1.08 23.81 8.73
N LEU A 8 0.21 23.86 9.04
CA LEU A 8 0.94 22.68 9.53
C LEU A 8 0.40 22.23 10.88
N LEU A 9 0.06 23.17 11.78
CA LEU A 9 -0.55 22.82 13.07
C LEU A 9 -1.94 22.22 12.93
N GLU A 10 -2.78 22.75 12.03
CA GLU A 10 -4.09 22.14 11.75
C GLU A 10 -3.94 20.73 11.20
N PHE A 11 -2.97 20.52 10.30
CA PHE A 11 -2.64 19.20 9.77
C PHE A 11 -2.17 18.24 10.87
N ILE A 12 -1.26 18.69 11.75
CA ILE A 12 -0.78 17.90 12.90
C ILE A 12 -1.92 17.58 13.86
N LYS A 13 -2.81 18.54 14.16
CA LYS A 13 -3.98 18.31 15.03
C LYS A 13 -4.92 17.26 14.45
N LYS A 14 -5.13 17.24 13.12
CA LYS A 14 -5.99 16.27 12.46
C LYS A 14 -5.43 14.85 12.51
N LEU A 15 -4.13 14.68 12.29
CA LEU A 15 -3.47 13.37 12.30
C LEU A 15 -2.95 12.94 13.67
N GLN A 16 -3.02 13.84 14.66
CA GLN A 16 -2.48 13.74 16.02
C GLN A 16 -0.95 13.56 16.09
N ILE A 17 -0.39 12.57 15.40
CA ILE A 17 1.06 12.24 15.39
C ILE A 17 1.48 11.87 13.95
N PRO A 18 1.48 12.83 13.00
CA PRO A 18 1.95 12.54 11.66
C PRO A 18 3.47 12.31 11.64
N THR A 19 3.91 11.37 10.81
CA THR A 19 5.32 11.18 10.47
C THR A 19 5.85 12.39 9.69
N GLU A 20 7.17 12.59 9.72
CA GLU A 20 7.79 13.65 8.93
C GLU A 20 7.49 13.47 7.42
N GLU A 21 7.45 12.23 6.95
CA GLU A 21 7.10 11.92 5.57
C GLU A 21 5.66 12.33 5.22
N GLU A 22 4.68 12.00 6.06
CA GLU A 22 3.28 12.45 5.87
C GLU A 22 3.17 13.98 5.84
N ILE A 23 3.97 14.68 6.65
CA ILE A 23 4.02 16.15 6.64
C ILE A 23 4.63 16.68 5.32
N LEU A 24 5.69 16.05 4.82
CA LEU A 24 6.34 16.41 3.56
C LEU A 24 5.43 16.11 2.36
N GLU A 25 4.75 14.96 2.36
CA GLU A 25 3.76 14.57 1.35
C GLU A 25 2.55 15.51 1.33
N ALA A 26 2.15 16.03 2.50
CA ALA A 26 1.12 17.06 2.62
C ALA A 26 1.56 18.44 2.07
N GLY A 27 2.83 18.57 1.65
CA GLY A 27 3.38 19.74 0.96
C GLY A 27 4.01 20.77 1.90
N PHE A 28 4.24 20.42 3.16
CA PHE A 28 5.01 21.26 4.08
C PHE A 28 6.52 21.03 3.86
N SER A 29 7.33 22.05 4.10
CA SER A 29 8.79 21.93 3.97
C SER A 29 9.42 21.56 5.31
N LYS A 30 10.55 20.85 5.27
CA LYS A 30 11.41 20.59 6.44
C LYS A 30 11.67 21.86 7.26
N ASN A 31 11.93 22.98 6.60
CA ASN A 31 12.16 24.27 7.26
C ASN A 31 10.95 24.77 8.05
N THR A 32 9.72 24.50 7.58
CA THR A 32 8.49 24.86 8.29
C THR A 32 8.33 24.03 9.56
N ILE A 33 8.64 22.74 9.51
CA ILE A 33 8.63 21.82 10.65
C ILE A 33 9.66 22.27 11.68
N GLN A 34 10.92 22.43 11.26
CA GLN A 34 12.01 22.87 12.12
C GLN A 34 11.74 24.22 12.76
N SER A 35 11.15 25.18 12.03
CA SER A 35 10.79 26.48 12.58
C SER A 35 9.71 26.39 13.66
N LEU A 36 8.72 25.49 13.53
CA LEU A 36 7.72 25.25 14.59
C LEU A 36 8.33 24.54 15.80
N ILE A 37 9.27 23.61 15.58
CA ILE A 37 10.01 22.94 16.67
C ILE A 37 10.86 23.95 17.43
N LYS A 38 11.64 24.78 16.73
CA LYS A 38 12.48 25.83 17.35
C LYS A 38 11.65 26.85 18.13
N LYS A 39 10.43 27.16 17.67
CA LYS A 39 9.49 28.04 18.37
C LYS A 39 8.75 27.36 19.53
N GLY A 40 9.02 26.08 19.81
CA GLY A 40 8.37 25.31 20.88
C GLY A 40 6.89 24.99 20.65
N VAL A 41 6.35 25.26 19.45
CA VAL A 41 4.91 25.10 19.16
C VAL A 41 4.55 23.64 18.89
N ILE A 42 5.49 22.88 18.34
CA ILE A 42 5.38 21.42 18.18
C ILE A 42 6.64 20.77 18.72
N LYS A 43 6.54 19.52 19.16
CA LYS A 43 7.70 18.70 19.51
C LYS A 43 7.79 17.53 18.53
N GLY A 44 8.97 17.35 17.94
CA GLY A 44 9.29 16.11 17.26
C GLY A 44 9.62 15.04 18.29
N LYS A 45 9.08 13.84 18.13
CA LYS A 45 9.46 12.68 18.92
C LYS A 45 9.97 11.61 17.96
N TYR A 46 11.18 11.11 18.20
CA TYR A 46 11.64 9.90 17.53
C TYR A 46 10.77 8.73 17.99
N LEU A 47 10.34 7.90 17.04
CA LEU A 47 9.68 6.66 17.39
C LEU A 47 10.72 5.78 18.09
N ASP A 48 10.36 5.28 19.27
CA ASP A 48 11.11 4.21 19.92
C ASP A 48 10.14 3.11 20.30
N PHE A 49 10.53 1.89 19.96
CA PHE A 49 9.85 0.69 20.39
C PHE A 49 10.66 0.22 21.58
N GLU A 50 10.25 0.65 22.76
CA GLU A 50 10.80 0.15 24.01
C GLU A 50 9.80 -0.80 24.62
N TYR A 51 10.09 -2.11 24.53
CA TYR A 51 9.37 -3.08 25.33
C TYR A 51 9.75 -2.86 26.80
N LYS A 52 8.86 -2.26 27.59
CA LYS A 52 9.01 -2.24 29.05
C LYS A 52 8.80 -3.66 29.56
N LYS A 53 9.92 -4.34 29.82
CA LYS A 53 9.95 -5.68 30.40
C LYS A 53 9.11 -5.66 31.69
N LYS A 54 8.02 -6.42 31.75
CA LYS A 54 7.36 -6.68 33.05
C LYS A 54 8.34 -7.50 33.89
N GLU A 55 8.59 -7.07 35.12
CA GLU A 55 9.62 -7.61 36.02
C GLU A 55 9.52 -9.13 36.30
N ASN A 56 8.39 -9.77 35.98
CA ASN A 56 8.16 -11.21 36.17
C ASN A 56 7.89 -11.99 34.88
N THR A 57 8.53 -11.66 33.77
CA THR A 57 8.49 -12.53 32.57
C THR A 57 9.72 -13.42 32.53
N GLU A 58 9.62 -14.59 33.17
CA GLU A 58 10.44 -15.73 32.77
C GLU A 58 10.29 -15.91 31.26
N PHE A 59 11.39 -15.97 30.52
CA PHE A 59 11.34 -16.27 29.10
C PHE A 59 10.59 -17.60 28.95
N PHE A 60 9.42 -17.56 28.32
CA PHE A 60 8.61 -18.76 28.10
C PHE A 60 9.49 -19.87 27.51
N SER A 61 9.29 -21.08 28.02
CA SER A 61 10.04 -22.30 27.73
C SER A 61 10.34 -22.49 26.23
N PRO A 62 11.36 -23.29 25.86
CA PRO A 62 11.72 -23.50 24.47
C PRO A 62 10.49 -23.98 23.71
N LEU A 63 9.95 -23.11 22.84
CA LEU A 63 8.86 -23.49 21.95
C LEU A 63 9.30 -24.75 21.20
N GLU A 64 8.41 -25.75 21.13
CA GLU A 64 8.64 -26.98 20.40
C GLU A 64 9.27 -26.69 19.03
N ASN A 65 10.22 -27.53 18.62
CA ASN A 65 10.90 -27.37 17.34
C ASN A 65 9.87 -27.25 16.20
N SER A 66 10.09 -26.31 15.30
CA SER A 66 9.28 -26.25 14.09
C SER A 66 9.42 -27.55 13.30
N ASN A 67 8.30 -28.11 12.85
CA ASN A 67 8.31 -29.22 11.89
C ASN A 67 8.84 -28.79 10.51
N VAL A 68 9.05 -27.49 10.29
CA VAL A 68 9.57 -26.91 9.06
C VAL A 68 11.10 -26.87 9.13
N LYS A 69 11.75 -27.84 8.48
CA LYS A 69 13.19 -27.76 8.21
C LYS A 69 13.43 -26.80 7.05
N LEU A 70 13.85 -25.58 7.35
CA LEU A 70 14.22 -24.59 6.33
C LEU A 70 15.47 -25.05 5.59
N GLN A 71 15.31 -25.31 4.30
CA GLN A 71 16.39 -25.50 3.34
C GLN A 71 16.72 -24.15 2.70
N ASN A 72 17.77 -24.08 1.90
CA ASN A 72 18.14 -22.89 1.13
C ASN A 72 17.17 -22.73 -0.06
N LYS A 73 15.91 -22.37 0.21
CA LYS A 73 14.81 -22.24 -0.76
C LYS A 73 13.98 -20.99 -0.51
N LEU A 74 13.20 -20.62 -1.51
CA LEU A 74 12.13 -19.63 -1.38
C LEU A 74 10.86 -20.33 -0.91
N TYR A 75 10.14 -19.69 0.01
CA TYR A 75 8.93 -20.22 0.61
C TYR A 75 7.74 -19.27 0.50
N ILE A 76 6.53 -19.83 0.39
CA ILE A 76 5.26 -19.11 0.60
C ILE A 76 4.65 -19.56 1.90
N PHE A 77 4.24 -18.60 2.74
CA PHE A 77 3.48 -18.87 3.95
C PHE A 77 2.14 -18.14 3.93
N SER A 78 1.10 -18.86 3.50
CA SER A 78 -0.25 -18.29 3.33
C SER A 78 -1.35 -19.19 3.89
N GLY A 79 -2.60 -18.76 3.80
CA GLY A 79 -3.76 -19.53 4.30
C GLY A 79 -3.82 -19.65 5.83
N LYS A 80 -3.06 -18.84 6.55
CA LYS A 80 -3.10 -18.68 8.01
C LYS A 80 -3.20 -17.19 8.34
N THR A 81 -3.84 -16.86 9.46
CA THR A 81 -3.87 -15.47 9.94
C THR A 81 -2.54 -15.06 10.54
N SER A 82 -2.33 -13.75 10.70
CA SER A 82 -1.10 -13.16 11.22
C SER A 82 -0.68 -13.76 12.56
N GLU A 83 -1.63 -14.01 13.47
CA GLU A 83 -1.36 -14.60 14.79
C GLU A 83 -0.87 -16.05 14.67
N ASN A 84 -1.47 -16.81 13.76
CA ASN A 84 -1.10 -18.20 13.51
C ASN A 84 0.26 -18.29 12.81
N ARG A 85 0.60 -17.34 11.93
CA ARG A 85 1.93 -17.25 11.31
C ARG A 85 3.00 -16.88 12.32
N LEU A 86 2.72 -15.90 13.18
CA LEU A 86 3.60 -15.50 14.29
C LEU A 86 3.97 -16.70 15.18
N ARG A 87 3.01 -17.56 15.56
CA ARG A 87 3.32 -18.77 16.35
C ARG A 87 4.34 -19.69 15.69
N GLU A 88 4.27 -19.87 14.37
CA GLU A 88 5.27 -20.66 13.64
C GLU A 88 6.62 -19.92 13.56
N TYR A 89 6.60 -18.60 13.43
CA TYR A 89 7.84 -17.80 13.43
C TYR A 89 8.58 -17.89 14.74
N LEU A 90 7.90 -17.83 15.88
CA LEU A 90 8.55 -17.96 17.18
C LEU A 90 9.29 -19.30 17.29
N LYS A 91 8.72 -20.40 16.77
CA LYS A 91 9.39 -21.72 16.68
C LYS A 91 10.61 -21.69 15.76
N LEU A 92 10.51 -21.06 14.59
CA LEU A 92 11.61 -20.91 13.64
C LEU A 92 12.76 -20.06 14.21
N PHE A 93 12.43 -18.93 14.83
CA PHE A 93 13.39 -18.02 15.45
C PHE A 93 14.16 -18.71 16.58
N SER A 94 13.46 -19.47 17.43
CA SER A 94 14.09 -20.29 18.47
C SER A 94 15.15 -21.24 17.90
N SER A 95 14.81 -21.98 16.84
CA SER A 95 15.75 -22.90 16.18
C SER A 95 16.95 -22.19 15.54
N LEU A 96 16.70 -21.08 14.82
CA LEU A 96 17.76 -20.32 14.14
C LEU A 96 18.72 -19.63 15.10
N LEU A 97 18.19 -19.02 16.17
CA LEU A 97 19.01 -18.35 17.17
C LEU A 97 19.88 -19.34 17.95
N LYS A 98 19.40 -20.57 18.24
CA LYS A 98 20.21 -21.67 18.78
C LYS A 98 21.37 -22.05 17.85
N GLN A 99 21.16 -21.96 16.53
CA GLN A 99 22.19 -22.14 15.51
C GLN A 99 23.08 -20.91 15.29
N LYS A 100 22.99 -19.88 16.16
CA LYS A 100 23.72 -18.62 16.02
C LYS A 100 23.46 -17.90 14.69
N LYS A 101 22.22 -17.99 14.17
CA LYS A 101 21.76 -17.31 12.96
C LYS A 101 20.78 -16.18 13.29
N SER A 102 20.92 -15.05 12.61
CA SER A 102 20.04 -13.89 12.74
C SER A 102 18.87 -13.95 11.75
N VAL A 103 17.81 -13.19 12.04
CA VAL A 103 16.60 -13.13 11.21
C VAL A 103 16.24 -11.69 10.91
N ILE A 104 15.80 -11.41 9.67
CA ILE A 104 15.15 -10.15 9.30
C ILE A 104 13.67 -10.43 9.02
N VAL A 105 12.78 -9.63 9.61
CA VAL A 105 11.34 -9.62 9.33
C VAL A 105 10.97 -8.24 8.84
N VAL A 106 10.48 -8.15 7.61
CA VAL A 106 10.09 -6.90 6.97
C VAL A 106 8.57 -6.81 6.94
N PHE A 107 8.04 -5.66 7.35
CA PHE A 107 6.63 -5.29 7.31
C PHE A 107 6.38 -4.16 6.30
N PRO A 108 5.16 -4.07 5.73
CA PRO A 108 4.83 -3.04 4.74
C PRO A 108 4.82 -1.62 5.34
N ASN A 109 4.49 -1.50 6.63
CA ASN A 109 4.39 -0.22 7.32
C ASN A 109 4.71 -0.36 8.81
N ILE A 110 5.08 0.78 9.43
CA ILE A 110 5.47 0.85 10.85
C ILE A 110 4.34 0.39 11.77
N LYS A 111 3.10 0.72 11.42
CA LYS A 111 1.93 0.41 12.25
C LYS A 111 1.84 -1.09 12.52
N SER A 112 2.14 -1.92 11.51
CA SER A 112 2.10 -3.38 11.58
C SER A 112 3.16 -4.01 12.48
N ILE A 113 4.17 -3.25 12.91
CA ILE A 113 5.29 -3.76 13.70
C ILE A 113 4.96 -3.88 15.19
N ASN A 114 4.13 -2.99 15.76
CA ASN A 114 3.91 -2.88 17.22
C ASN A 114 3.56 -4.22 17.87
N TYR A 115 2.44 -4.81 17.45
CA TYR A 115 1.98 -6.09 17.99
C TYR A 115 3.03 -7.20 17.81
N PHE A 116 3.64 -7.28 16.63
CA PHE A 116 4.64 -8.29 16.33
C PHE A 116 5.88 -8.14 17.23
N TYR A 117 6.38 -6.92 17.38
CA TYR A 117 7.52 -6.61 18.24
C TYR A 117 7.24 -6.94 19.70
N GLU A 118 6.07 -6.57 20.23
CA GLU A 118 5.68 -6.89 21.60
C GLU A 118 5.62 -8.39 21.84
N GLU A 119 5.00 -9.15 20.93
CA GLU A 119 4.91 -10.60 21.06
C GLU A 119 6.29 -11.26 20.95
N VAL A 120 7.13 -10.88 19.99
CA VAL A 120 8.48 -11.47 19.82
C VAL A 120 9.38 -11.13 21.01
N SER A 121 9.29 -9.91 21.55
CA SER A 121 10.12 -9.45 22.68
C SER A 121 9.83 -10.18 24.00
N LYS A 122 8.66 -10.83 24.13
CA LYS A 122 8.35 -11.71 25.28
C LYS A 122 9.21 -12.99 25.29
N TYR A 123 9.62 -13.48 24.12
CA TYR A 123 10.33 -14.76 23.98
C TYR A 123 11.82 -14.58 23.71
N PHE A 124 12.23 -13.45 23.13
CA PHE A 124 13.61 -13.24 22.70
C PHE A 124 14.20 -11.95 23.28
N PRO A 125 15.39 -12.01 23.92
CA PRO A 125 16.02 -10.83 24.49
C PRO A 125 16.62 -9.87 23.44
N LYS A 126 17.00 -10.39 22.27
CA LYS A 126 17.76 -9.67 21.23
C LYS A 126 16.88 -9.36 20.03
N VAL A 127 15.96 -8.43 20.22
CA VAL A 127 15.02 -7.95 19.20
C VAL A 127 15.32 -6.49 18.91
N TYR A 128 15.64 -6.19 17.65
CA TYR A 128 15.98 -4.86 17.20
C TYR A 128 14.93 -4.36 16.21
N THR A 129 14.77 -3.05 16.15
CA THR A 129 13.87 -2.40 15.20
C THR A 129 14.58 -1.30 14.44
N TYR A 130 14.21 -1.16 13.17
CA TYR A 130 14.55 0.03 12.40
C TYR A 130 13.45 0.32 11.37
N PHE A 131 13.12 1.59 11.21
CA PHE A 131 12.25 2.12 10.18
C PHE A 131 12.42 3.64 10.15
N GLU A 132 11.88 4.29 9.12
CA GLU A 132 11.93 5.75 9.01
C GLU A 132 11.26 6.42 10.22
N GLY A 133 11.97 7.35 10.87
CA GLY A 133 11.52 7.99 12.12
C GLY A 133 12.22 7.51 13.40
N ILE A 134 13.05 6.46 13.34
CA ILE A 134 14.00 6.11 14.40
C ILE A 134 15.22 7.05 14.36
N SER A 135 15.77 7.40 15.53
CA SER A 135 16.93 8.30 15.64
C SER A 135 18.20 7.71 15.01
N GLN A 136 19.09 8.57 14.49
CA GLN A 136 20.38 8.13 13.95
C GLN A 136 21.24 7.38 14.99
N LYS A 137 21.20 7.81 16.25
CA LYS A 137 21.90 7.13 17.35
C LYS A 137 21.42 5.67 17.47
N LYS A 138 20.10 5.46 17.54
CA LYS A 138 19.50 4.13 17.64
C LYS A 138 19.80 3.27 16.41
N LEU A 139 19.85 3.85 15.21
CA LEU A 139 20.30 3.15 14.00
C LEU A 139 21.75 2.65 14.14
N ILE A 140 22.66 3.53 14.56
CA ILE A 140 24.08 3.18 14.76
C ILE A 140 24.21 2.07 15.80
N ASP A 141 23.49 2.19 16.92
CA ASP A 141 23.48 1.17 17.97
C ASP A 141 22.92 -0.17 17.46
N THR A 142 21.84 -0.13 16.68
CA THR A 142 21.23 -1.31 16.05
C THR A 142 22.20 -1.99 15.09
N ILE A 143 22.89 -1.24 14.22
CA ILE A 143 23.92 -1.77 13.31
C ILE A 143 25.05 -2.41 14.12
N LYS A 144 25.60 -1.70 15.12
CA LYS A 144 26.69 -2.21 15.95
C LYS A 144 26.31 -3.51 16.65
N ASN A 145 25.10 -3.61 17.19
CA ASN A 145 24.63 -4.81 17.87
C ASN A 145 24.42 -5.97 16.89
N LEU A 146 23.73 -5.75 15.77
CA LEU A 146 23.49 -6.77 14.73
C LEU A 146 24.77 -7.25 14.01
N GLN A 147 25.88 -6.52 14.15
CA GLN A 147 27.21 -6.96 13.71
C GLN A 147 27.97 -7.74 14.77
N LYS A 148 27.70 -7.53 16.05
CA LYS A 148 28.39 -8.20 17.16
C LYS A 148 27.71 -9.52 17.53
N GLU A 149 26.39 -9.54 17.57
CA GLU A 149 25.58 -10.63 18.09
C GLU A 149 24.44 -11.02 17.14
N ASN A 150 23.91 -12.22 17.35
CA ASN A 150 22.75 -12.70 16.59
C ASN A 150 21.46 -12.20 17.23
N GLY A 151 20.48 -11.89 16.40
CA GLY A 151 19.17 -11.45 16.86
C GLY A 151 18.13 -11.38 15.75
N ILE A 152 17.00 -10.77 16.10
CA ILE A 152 15.86 -10.60 15.20
C ILE A 152 15.74 -9.11 14.89
N LEU A 153 15.90 -8.73 13.63
CA LEU A 153 15.60 -7.38 13.15
C LEU A 153 14.17 -7.33 12.60
N ILE A 154 13.30 -6.54 13.23
CA ILE A 154 11.95 -6.27 12.73
C ILE A 154 11.94 -4.86 12.12
N THR A 155 11.55 -4.75 10.85
CA THR A 155 11.79 -3.52 10.09
C THR A 155 10.73 -3.26 9.02
N THR A 156 10.79 -2.09 8.39
CA THR A 156 10.12 -1.80 7.11
C THR A 156 11.15 -1.83 5.97
N PHE A 157 10.78 -1.33 4.78
CA PHE A 157 11.67 -1.23 3.62
C PHE A 157 13.10 -0.75 3.96
N SER A 158 13.24 0.26 4.80
CA SER A 158 14.53 0.92 5.04
C SER A 158 15.55 0.08 5.79
N GLY A 159 15.14 -0.86 6.65
CA GLY A 159 16.10 -1.68 7.42
C GLY A 159 16.48 -2.99 6.77
N MET A 160 15.91 -3.34 5.63
CA MET A 160 16.38 -4.51 4.87
C MET A 160 17.84 -4.36 4.40
N LEU A 161 18.33 -3.13 4.30
CA LEU A 161 19.72 -2.83 3.92
C LEU A 161 20.67 -2.79 5.12
N ILE A 162 20.18 -2.96 6.35
CA ILE A 162 21.04 -3.01 7.54
C ILE A 162 21.89 -4.28 7.47
N PRO A 163 23.21 -4.18 7.65
CA PRO A 163 24.08 -5.34 7.64
C PRO A 163 23.81 -6.17 8.91
N VAL A 164 23.48 -7.45 8.74
CA VAL A 164 23.17 -8.39 9.82
C VAL A 164 24.14 -9.57 9.77
N LYS A 165 24.83 -9.85 10.89
CA LYS A 165 25.76 -10.98 11.01
C LYS A 165 25.01 -12.31 11.00
N ASN A 166 25.58 -13.30 10.32
CA ASN A 166 25.06 -14.67 10.21
C ASN A 166 23.56 -14.72 9.85
N LEU A 167 23.13 -13.89 8.91
CA LEU A 167 21.73 -13.88 8.47
C LEU A 167 21.32 -15.27 7.96
N GLY A 168 20.32 -15.86 8.61
CA GLY A 168 19.85 -17.21 8.31
C GLY A 168 18.42 -17.27 7.79
N LEU A 169 17.66 -16.18 7.84
CA LEU A 169 16.28 -16.12 7.33
C LEU A 169 15.85 -14.68 7.06
N VAL A 170 15.15 -14.47 5.95
CA VAL A 170 14.40 -13.23 5.68
C VAL A 170 12.91 -13.56 5.55
N ILE A 171 12.06 -12.80 6.21
CA ILE A 171 10.60 -12.90 6.12
C ILE A 171 10.06 -11.59 5.57
N ILE A 172 9.23 -11.66 4.54
CA ILE A 172 8.46 -10.52 4.01
C ILE A 172 6.99 -10.72 4.38
N GLU A 173 6.48 -9.97 5.36
CA GLU A 173 5.09 -10.06 5.83
C GLU A 173 4.12 -9.30 4.94
N GLU A 174 2.90 -9.80 4.76
CA GLU A 174 1.91 -9.24 3.82
C GLU A 174 2.52 -8.89 2.44
N GLU A 175 3.27 -9.83 1.86
CA GLU A 175 4.10 -9.67 0.65
C GLU A 175 3.37 -9.09 -0.57
N TYR A 176 2.04 -9.25 -0.65
CA TYR A 176 1.21 -8.65 -1.68
C TYR A 176 1.06 -7.11 -1.54
N ALA A 177 1.63 -6.52 -0.49
CA ALA A 177 1.57 -5.09 -0.23
C ALA A 177 2.29 -4.28 -1.31
N ASN A 178 1.65 -3.18 -1.74
CA ASN A 178 2.20 -2.29 -2.75
C ASN A 178 3.27 -1.36 -2.17
N SER A 179 3.19 -1.08 -0.87
CA SER A 179 4.14 -0.26 -0.10
C SER A 179 5.58 -0.80 -0.13
N TYR A 180 5.76 -2.07 -0.51
CA TYR A 180 7.08 -2.69 -0.66
C TYR A 180 7.91 -2.21 -1.84
N LYS A 181 7.29 -1.51 -2.79
CA LYS A 181 8.03 -0.87 -3.88
C LYS A 181 8.08 0.64 -3.66
N THR A 182 9.29 1.15 -3.47
CA THR A 182 9.51 2.59 -3.32
C THR A 182 9.31 3.29 -4.66
N MET A 183 8.54 4.38 -4.62
CA MET A 183 8.31 5.25 -5.78
C MET A 183 9.37 6.37 -5.87
N LYS A 184 10.19 6.55 -4.82
CA LYS A 184 11.35 7.45 -4.85
C LYS A 184 12.43 6.83 -5.72
N THR A 185 13.20 7.66 -6.43
CA THR A 185 14.34 7.18 -7.24
C THR A 185 15.55 6.95 -6.33
N PRO A 186 16.25 5.80 -6.43
CA PRO A 186 15.97 4.65 -7.31
C PRO A 186 14.72 3.88 -6.86
N LYS A 187 13.83 3.55 -7.82
CA LYS A 187 12.63 2.74 -7.54
C LYS A 187 13.04 1.29 -7.31
N MET A 188 12.78 0.76 -6.13
CA MET A 188 13.20 -0.58 -5.71
C MET A 188 12.03 -1.35 -5.12
N ASP A 189 11.99 -2.66 -5.34
CA ASP A 189 11.02 -3.57 -4.73
C ASP A 189 11.72 -4.48 -3.71
N ILE A 190 11.31 -4.39 -2.45
CA ILE A 190 11.92 -5.14 -1.34
C ILE A 190 11.87 -6.65 -1.59
N ARG A 191 10.81 -7.13 -2.25
CA ARG A 191 10.61 -8.55 -2.53
C ARG A 191 11.66 -9.06 -3.50
N ARG A 192 12.06 -8.19 -4.43
CA ARG A 192 13.17 -8.46 -5.33
C ARG A 192 14.49 -8.45 -4.57
N ILE A 193 14.73 -7.48 -3.69
CA ILE A 193 15.94 -7.47 -2.85
C ILE A 193 16.04 -8.77 -2.04
N ALA A 194 14.94 -9.25 -1.47
CA ALA A 194 14.89 -10.52 -0.75
C ALA A 194 15.31 -11.70 -1.64
N TYR A 195 14.77 -11.75 -2.86
CA TYR A 195 15.16 -12.75 -3.84
C TYR A 195 16.64 -12.68 -4.22
N GLU A 196 17.21 -11.49 -4.37
CA GLU A 196 18.62 -11.32 -4.72
C GLU A 196 19.52 -11.76 -3.55
N ILE A 197 19.15 -11.46 -2.29
CA ILE A 197 19.82 -12.00 -1.09
C ILE A 197 19.79 -13.54 -1.08
N HIS A 198 18.64 -14.14 -1.38
CA HIS A 198 18.53 -15.59 -1.51
C HIS A 198 19.45 -16.13 -2.60
N ARG A 199 19.42 -15.54 -3.80
CA ARG A 199 20.21 -15.98 -4.94
C ARG A 199 21.72 -15.93 -4.65
N GLU A 200 22.18 -14.86 -4.02
CA GLU A 200 23.60 -14.64 -3.78
C GLU A 200 24.13 -15.39 -2.56
N LYS A 201 23.33 -15.48 -1.49
CA LYS A 201 23.80 -16.01 -0.20
C LYS A 201 23.17 -17.34 0.19
N SER A 202 22.29 -17.90 -0.65
CA SER A 202 21.52 -19.12 -0.35
C SER A 202 20.73 -19.05 0.95
N ILE A 203 20.34 -17.84 1.38
CA ILE A 203 19.55 -17.62 2.60
C ILE A 203 18.08 -17.91 2.29
N PRO A 204 17.36 -18.69 3.10
CA PRO A 204 15.93 -18.90 2.89
C PRO A 204 15.14 -17.59 3.01
N VAL A 205 14.13 -17.45 2.16
CA VAL A 205 13.20 -16.31 2.19
C VAL A 205 11.77 -16.84 2.30
N ILE A 206 11.00 -16.28 3.22
CA ILE A 206 9.58 -16.57 3.37
C ILE A 206 8.79 -15.34 2.91
N TYR A 207 8.04 -15.50 1.81
CA TYR A 207 7.01 -14.56 1.42
C TYR A 207 5.71 -14.95 2.13
N SER A 208 5.23 -14.08 2.99
CA SER A 208 4.12 -14.35 3.89
C SER A 208 2.96 -13.40 3.64
N GLY A 209 1.74 -13.89 3.85
CA GLY A 209 0.53 -13.09 3.78
C GLY A 209 -0.70 -13.98 3.88
N LEU A 210 -1.90 -13.40 4.01
CA LEU A 210 -3.13 -14.20 4.01
C LEU A 210 -3.31 -15.02 2.72
N ILE A 211 -2.99 -14.40 1.58
CA ILE A 211 -2.98 -14.98 0.24
C ILE A 211 -1.62 -14.71 -0.41
N PRO A 212 -1.13 -15.58 -1.32
CA PRO A 212 0.05 -15.26 -2.11
C PRO A 212 -0.24 -14.17 -3.15
N SER A 213 0.78 -13.39 -3.53
CA SER A 213 0.73 -12.56 -4.72
C SER A 213 0.62 -13.42 -5.97
N LEU A 214 0.11 -12.82 -7.06
CA LEU A 214 0.01 -13.50 -8.36
C LEU A 214 1.39 -13.95 -8.84
N GLU A 215 2.43 -13.14 -8.59
CA GLU A 215 3.81 -13.44 -8.90
C GLU A 215 4.33 -14.66 -8.12
N ASN A 216 4.10 -14.73 -6.81
CA ASN A 216 4.55 -15.88 -6.01
C ASN A 216 3.74 -17.15 -6.33
N TYR A 217 2.43 -17.04 -6.57
CA TYR A 217 1.65 -18.18 -7.03
C TYR A 217 2.16 -18.73 -8.37
N PHE A 218 2.51 -17.84 -9.31
CA PHE A 218 3.13 -18.23 -10.57
C PHE A 218 4.48 -18.95 -10.38
N LEU A 219 5.34 -18.44 -9.49
CA LEU A 219 6.61 -19.09 -9.17
C LEU A 219 6.42 -20.45 -8.48
N TYR A 220 5.40 -20.58 -7.64
CA TYR A 220 4.98 -21.86 -7.07
C TYR A 220 4.59 -22.86 -8.17
N LYS A 221 3.76 -22.45 -9.15
CA LYS A 221 3.40 -23.32 -10.29
C LYS A 221 4.61 -23.72 -11.14
N LYS A 222 5.67 -22.92 -11.15
CA LYS A 222 6.96 -23.24 -11.78
C LYS A 222 7.91 -24.07 -10.91
N GLY A 223 7.52 -24.43 -9.68
CA GLY A 223 8.38 -25.17 -8.75
C GLY A 223 9.54 -24.36 -8.15
N GLN A 224 9.56 -23.03 -8.33
CA GLN A 224 10.64 -22.16 -7.85
C GLN A 224 10.45 -21.70 -6.41
N VAL A 225 9.23 -21.79 -5.89
CA VAL A 225 8.87 -21.43 -4.51
C VAL A 225 8.05 -22.56 -3.91
N SER A 226 8.31 -22.92 -2.66
CA SER A 226 7.64 -24.04 -1.98
C SER A 226 6.69 -23.54 -0.88
N PRO A 227 5.50 -24.11 -0.72
CA PRO A 227 4.60 -23.72 0.37
C PRO A 227 5.11 -24.28 1.70
N ILE A 228 5.04 -23.50 2.78
CA ILE A 228 5.34 -23.96 4.15
C ILE A 228 4.26 -24.90 4.66
N ASN A 229 3.01 -24.67 4.27
CA ASN A 229 1.84 -25.41 4.74
C ASN A 229 0.96 -25.87 3.57
N ARG A 230 0.34 -27.05 3.70
CA ARG A 230 -0.54 -27.62 2.67
C ARG A 230 -1.72 -26.74 2.29
N ASN A 231 -2.29 -26.02 3.26
CA ASN A 231 -3.49 -25.19 3.09
C ASN A 231 -3.18 -23.74 2.70
N PHE A 232 -2.04 -23.46 2.04
CA PHE A 232 -1.62 -22.08 1.75
C PHE A 232 -2.56 -21.30 0.81
N LEU A 233 -3.43 -22.00 0.07
CA LEU A 233 -4.47 -21.43 -0.80
C LEU A 233 -5.88 -21.52 -0.21
N LYS A 234 -6.03 -21.87 1.07
CA LYS A 234 -7.34 -21.91 1.72
C LYS A 234 -7.46 -20.74 2.68
N ILE A 235 -8.52 -19.96 2.55
CA ILE A 235 -8.86 -18.94 3.54
C ILE A 235 -9.60 -19.63 4.69
N PRO A 236 -9.17 -19.42 5.95
CA PRO A 236 -9.88 -19.95 7.11
C PRO A 236 -11.33 -19.42 7.16
N LYS A 237 -12.31 -20.32 7.23
CA LYS A 237 -13.71 -19.94 7.45
C LYS A 237 -13.89 -19.47 8.89
N LYS A 238 -14.03 -18.16 9.09
CA LYS A 238 -14.14 -17.54 10.44
C LYS A 238 -15.49 -16.86 10.69
N ALA A 239 -16.09 -16.28 9.66
CA ALA A 239 -17.31 -15.49 9.78
C ALA A 239 -18.37 -15.91 8.75
N LYS A 240 -19.65 -15.64 9.06
CA LYS A 240 -20.78 -15.75 8.14
C LYS A 240 -20.68 -14.63 7.10
N ILE A 241 -20.75 -14.98 5.83
CA ILE A 241 -20.66 -14.03 4.72
C ILE A 241 -22.06 -13.71 4.22
N LYS A 242 -22.39 -12.42 4.13
CA LYS A 242 -23.62 -11.93 3.51
C LYS A 242 -23.27 -10.89 2.45
N ILE A 243 -23.83 -11.03 1.27
CA ILE A 243 -23.59 -10.13 0.13
C ILE A 243 -24.87 -9.35 -0.12
N TYR A 244 -24.73 -8.03 -0.28
CA TYR A 244 -25.83 -7.13 -0.65
C TYR A 244 -25.46 -6.32 -1.88
N PRO A 245 -26.42 -6.01 -2.77
CA PRO A 245 -26.17 -5.09 -3.87
C PRO A 245 -25.85 -3.69 -3.33
N TYR A 246 -25.02 -2.95 -4.05
CA TYR A 246 -24.71 -1.58 -3.71
C TYR A 246 -25.81 -0.64 -4.21
N ASP A 247 -26.54 -0.05 -3.28
CA ASP A 247 -27.57 0.98 -3.50
C ASP A 247 -27.27 2.20 -2.61
N LYS A 248 -26.90 3.31 -3.24
CA LYS A 248 -26.46 4.54 -2.54
C LYS A 248 -27.50 5.04 -1.53
N GLU A 249 -28.79 4.94 -1.83
CA GLU A 249 -29.86 5.51 -1.01
C GLU A 249 -30.24 4.58 0.14
N LYS A 250 -30.27 3.27 -0.11
CA LYS A 250 -30.69 2.27 0.88
C LYS A 250 -29.60 1.86 1.85
N ILE A 251 -28.32 1.93 1.45
CA ILE A 251 -27.20 1.52 2.32
C ILE A 251 -27.22 2.29 3.65
N PHE A 252 -27.33 3.61 3.58
CA PHE A 252 -27.23 4.47 4.77
C PHE A 252 -28.54 4.55 5.57
N SER A 253 -29.68 4.51 4.89
CA SER A 253 -30.99 4.72 5.51
C SER A 253 -31.52 3.47 6.22
N VAL A 254 -31.22 2.28 5.69
CA VAL A 254 -31.83 1.01 6.12
C VAL A 254 -30.78 -0.06 6.44
N LEU A 255 -29.84 -0.32 5.53
CA LEU A 255 -28.99 -1.50 5.64
C LEU A 255 -28.04 -1.40 6.83
N LEU A 256 -27.27 -0.30 6.95
CA LEU A 256 -26.29 -0.12 8.02
C LEU A 256 -26.92 -0.17 9.43
N LYS A 257 -28.17 0.32 9.57
CA LYS A 257 -28.88 0.31 10.86
C LYS A 257 -29.06 -1.11 11.43
N ASN A 258 -29.29 -2.07 10.54
CA ASN A 258 -29.64 -3.44 10.91
C ASN A 258 -28.43 -4.37 11.08
N ILE A 259 -27.26 -3.96 10.58
CA ILE A 259 -26.08 -4.85 10.53
C ILE A 259 -24.94 -4.39 11.43
N ILE A 260 -24.92 -3.14 11.88
CA ILE A 260 -23.90 -2.63 12.80
C ILE A 260 -24.14 -3.22 14.20
N THR A 261 -23.08 -3.79 14.78
CA THR A 261 -23.07 -4.38 16.14
C THR A 261 -22.00 -3.70 17.01
N GLU A 262 -21.94 -4.07 18.29
CA GLU A 262 -20.78 -3.77 19.13
C GLU A 262 -19.51 -4.39 18.51
N SER A 263 -18.46 -3.59 18.32
CA SER A 263 -17.24 -3.94 17.57
C SER A 263 -17.45 -4.16 16.06
N THR A 264 -17.67 -3.05 15.35
CA THR A 264 -17.82 -3.03 13.88
C THR A 264 -16.69 -2.28 13.21
N LEU A 265 -16.11 -2.86 12.15
CA LEU A 265 -15.23 -2.16 11.20
C LEU A 265 -15.96 -1.92 9.88
N ILE A 266 -16.02 -0.66 9.44
CA ILE A 266 -16.58 -0.28 8.15
C ILE A 266 -15.45 0.17 7.23
N LEU A 267 -15.32 -0.49 6.10
CA LEU A 267 -14.41 -0.11 5.04
C LEU A 267 -15.22 0.54 3.92
N ALA A 268 -14.83 1.75 3.54
CA ALA A 268 -15.45 2.46 2.43
C ALA A 268 -14.38 3.15 1.60
N ASN A 269 -14.56 3.20 0.29
CA ASN A 269 -13.56 3.82 -0.56
C ASN A 269 -13.58 5.35 -0.44
N LYS A 270 -12.38 5.97 -0.42
CA LYS A 270 -12.20 7.43 -0.59
C LYS A 270 -12.63 7.92 -1.98
N LYS A 271 -12.57 7.04 -2.99
CA LYS A 271 -12.88 7.29 -4.41
C LYS A 271 -14.28 6.86 -4.85
N ALA A 272 -15.08 6.19 -4.01
CA ALA A 272 -16.50 6.04 -4.34
C ALA A 272 -17.20 7.40 -4.52
N TYR A 273 -16.53 8.47 -4.09
CA TYR A 273 -17.05 9.81 -3.95
C TYR A 273 -15.85 10.69 -3.55
N ALA A 274 -14.89 10.95 -4.45
CA ALA A 274 -13.93 12.01 -4.19
C ALA A 274 -14.69 13.33 -4.37
N SER A 275 -14.87 14.17 -3.34
CA SER A 275 -15.64 15.43 -3.45
C SER A 275 -15.07 16.31 -4.57
N PHE A 276 -15.63 16.25 -5.77
CA PHE A 276 -15.40 17.21 -6.84
C PHE A 276 -16.71 17.90 -7.17
N LEU A 277 -16.63 19.02 -7.87
CA LEU A 277 -17.82 19.72 -8.34
C LEU A 277 -18.14 19.25 -9.76
N TYR A 278 -19.41 18.93 -9.98
CA TYR A 278 -19.95 18.40 -11.22
C TYR A 278 -21.19 19.20 -11.63
N CYS A 279 -21.36 19.46 -12.93
CA CYS A 279 -22.55 20.13 -13.42
C CYS A 279 -23.56 19.11 -13.99
N PRO A 280 -24.75 18.95 -13.38
CA PRO A 280 -25.74 17.99 -13.87
C PRO A 280 -26.37 18.36 -15.22
N ARG A 281 -26.25 19.61 -15.66
CA ARG A 281 -26.83 20.08 -16.93
C ARG A 281 -25.91 19.89 -18.13
N CYS A 282 -24.61 20.14 -17.97
CA CYS A 282 -23.67 20.10 -19.10
C CYS A 282 -22.60 19.01 -18.97
N ASP A 283 -22.71 18.16 -17.94
CA ASP A 283 -21.85 16.99 -17.69
C ASP A 283 -20.36 17.35 -17.50
N GLU A 284 -20.08 18.61 -17.15
CA GLU A 284 -18.71 19.10 -16.92
C GLU A 284 -18.26 18.93 -15.47
N GLU A 285 -17.01 18.53 -15.31
CA GLU A 285 -16.32 18.47 -14.02
C GLU A 285 -15.47 19.73 -13.80
N VAL A 286 -15.40 20.23 -12.56
CA VAL A 286 -14.50 21.34 -12.24
C VAL A 286 -13.07 20.80 -12.08
N ILE A 287 -12.26 21.03 -13.10
CA ILE A 287 -10.88 20.50 -13.21
C ILE A 287 -9.80 21.55 -12.93
N CYS A 288 -8.59 21.08 -12.64
CA CYS A 288 -7.41 21.92 -12.43
C CYS A 288 -6.78 22.33 -13.76
N ASN A 289 -6.73 23.63 -14.07
CA ASN A 289 -6.07 24.15 -15.28
C ASN A 289 -4.58 23.74 -15.42
N ASN A 290 -3.90 23.48 -14.29
CA ASN A 290 -2.49 23.10 -14.26
C ASN A 290 -2.25 21.59 -14.34
N CYS A 291 -3.23 20.75 -14.04
CA CYS A 291 -3.06 19.29 -13.89
C CYS A 291 -4.05 18.45 -14.70
N ASP A 292 -5.10 19.05 -15.24
CA ASP A 292 -6.16 18.39 -16.01
C ASP A 292 -6.82 17.24 -15.25
N VAL A 293 -7.07 17.46 -13.96
CA VAL A 293 -7.73 16.50 -13.08
C VAL A 293 -8.78 17.20 -12.22
N PRO A 294 -9.84 16.50 -11.79
CA PRO A 294 -10.89 17.06 -10.94
C PRO A 294 -10.31 17.72 -9.68
N LEU A 295 -10.77 18.94 -9.42
CA LEU A 295 -10.44 19.63 -8.19
C LEU A 295 -11.22 19.01 -7.05
N LYS A 296 -10.53 18.77 -5.94
CA LYS A 296 -11.18 18.27 -4.73
C LYS A 296 -11.66 19.40 -3.85
N ILE A 297 -12.84 19.23 -3.26
CA ILE A 297 -13.39 20.11 -2.26
C ILE A 297 -12.66 19.87 -0.93
N TYR A 298 -12.21 20.94 -0.31
CA TYR A 298 -11.59 20.94 1.01
C TYR A 298 -12.33 21.91 1.92
N LYS A 299 -12.72 21.43 3.09
CA LYS A 299 -13.35 22.23 4.15
C LYS A 299 -12.32 22.56 5.23
N ASN A 300 -12.08 23.86 5.44
CA ASN A 300 -11.43 24.39 6.64
C ASN A 300 -12.34 25.53 7.18
N VAL A 301 -11.78 26.67 7.61
CA VAL A 301 -12.58 27.87 7.96
C VAL A 301 -13.48 28.32 6.80
N ASN A 302 -13.00 28.20 5.55
CA ASN A 302 -13.78 28.42 4.32
C ASN A 302 -13.71 27.17 3.42
N LEU A 303 -14.69 27.01 2.51
CA LEU A 303 -14.64 26.04 1.42
C LEU A 303 -13.65 26.51 0.35
N PHE A 304 -12.82 25.59 -0.15
CA PHE A 304 -11.94 25.85 -1.29
C PHE A 304 -11.70 24.56 -2.08
N LEU A 305 -11.36 24.72 -3.34
CA LEU A 305 -10.99 23.64 -4.24
C LEU A 305 -9.47 23.43 -4.23
N LYS A 306 -8.99 22.19 -4.33
CA LYS A 306 -7.56 21.89 -4.36
C LYS A 306 -7.26 20.74 -5.31
N CYS A 307 -6.26 20.92 -6.16
CA CYS A 307 -5.77 19.84 -7.00
C CYS A 307 -4.94 18.85 -6.17
N GLU A 308 -5.19 17.54 -6.31
CA GLU A 308 -4.38 16.52 -5.62
C GLU A 308 -2.98 16.33 -6.21
N ILE A 309 -2.71 16.87 -7.40
CA ILE A 309 -1.47 16.64 -8.14
C ILE A 309 -0.50 17.80 -7.95
N CYS A 310 -0.87 19.03 -8.34
CA CYS A 310 -0.02 20.21 -8.11
C CYS A 310 -0.16 20.78 -6.70
N LYS A 311 -1.24 20.45 -5.98
CA LYS A 311 -1.59 21.01 -4.66
C LYS A 311 -2.01 22.49 -4.69
N ASP A 312 -2.23 23.08 -5.87
CA ASP A 312 -2.78 24.43 -6.04
C ASP A 312 -4.19 24.52 -5.47
N LYS A 313 -4.52 25.71 -4.95
CA LYS A 313 -5.82 26.04 -4.36
C LYS A 313 -6.58 26.97 -5.29
N PHE A 314 -7.87 26.69 -5.42
CA PHE A 314 -8.83 27.44 -6.20
C PHE A 314 -9.98 27.83 -5.28
N GLU A 315 -10.68 28.91 -5.60
CA GLU A 315 -11.87 29.29 -4.86
C GLU A 315 -12.97 28.25 -5.06
N TYR A 316 -13.81 28.09 -4.04
CA TYR A 316 -15.00 27.27 -4.18
C TYR A 316 -16.00 28.01 -5.06
N ILE A 317 -16.51 27.33 -6.08
CA ILE A 317 -17.55 27.85 -6.97
C ILE A 317 -18.82 27.02 -6.78
N ASN A 318 -19.97 27.68 -6.80
CA ASN A 318 -21.28 27.04 -6.69
C ASN A 318 -22.02 26.98 -8.04
N THR A 319 -21.52 27.68 -9.06
CA THR A 319 -22.09 27.75 -10.40
C THR A 319 -21.09 27.28 -11.46
N CYS A 320 -21.60 26.58 -12.47
CA CYS A 320 -20.78 26.03 -13.55
C CYS A 320 -20.21 27.17 -14.40
N PRO A 321 -18.88 27.24 -14.62
CA PRO A 321 -18.29 28.28 -15.47
C PRO A 321 -18.73 28.22 -16.94
N LYS A 322 -19.27 27.09 -17.40
CA LYS A 322 -19.66 26.85 -18.80
C LYS A 322 -21.12 27.17 -19.08
N CYS A 323 -22.03 26.85 -18.14
CA CYS A 323 -23.47 26.97 -18.36
C CYS A 323 -24.22 27.63 -17.20
N GLU A 324 -23.52 28.14 -16.20
CA GLU A 324 -24.05 28.90 -15.05
C GLU A 324 -25.00 28.14 -14.13
N ASN A 325 -25.25 26.86 -14.38
CA ASN A 325 -26.13 26.06 -13.53
C ASN A 325 -25.44 25.67 -12.21
N PRO A 326 -26.21 25.45 -11.13
CA PRO A 326 -25.67 25.01 -9.86
C PRO A 326 -24.79 23.76 -10.02
N LEU A 327 -23.61 23.80 -9.41
CA LEU A 327 -22.72 22.66 -9.32
C LEU A 327 -23.12 21.79 -8.14
N GLU A 328 -23.08 20.48 -8.36
CA GLU A 328 -23.29 19.49 -7.32
C GLU A 328 -21.95 19.00 -6.77
N GLU A 329 -21.85 18.89 -5.45
CA GLU A 329 -20.74 18.21 -4.81
C GLU A 329 -20.88 16.70 -5.01
N VAL A 330 -20.14 16.18 -5.99
CA VAL A 330 -20.01 14.74 -6.19
C VAL A 330 -18.84 14.27 -5.37
N GLY A 331 -19.12 13.84 -4.16
CA GLY A 331 -18.24 12.97 -3.40
C GLY A 331 -17.99 13.40 -1.96
N THR A 332 -17.66 12.45 -1.09
CA THR A 332 -17.56 12.42 0.38
C THR A 332 -17.56 10.95 0.86
N GLY A 333 -16.88 10.02 0.18
CA GLY A 333 -17.15 8.57 0.33
C GLY A 333 -17.08 8.01 1.74
N ILE A 334 -16.08 8.44 2.51
CA ILE A 334 -15.88 7.99 3.90
C ILE A 334 -16.22 9.10 4.90
N GLU A 335 -16.07 10.37 4.50
CA GLU A 335 -16.42 11.54 5.31
C GLU A 335 -17.93 11.67 5.51
N LYS A 336 -18.76 11.52 4.47
CA LYS A 336 -20.22 11.53 4.61
C LYS A 336 -20.73 10.29 5.35
N LEU A 337 -20.10 9.14 5.12
CA LEU A 337 -20.37 7.95 5.93
C LEU A 337 -20.11 8.23 7.42
N GLU A 338 -18.98 8.84 7.75
CA GLU A 338 -18.65 9.23 9.12
C GLU A 338 -19.64 10.25 9.70
N GLU A 339 -20.02 11.27 8.94
CA GLU A 339 -21.01 12.28 9.35
C GLU A 339 -22.38 11.64 9.63
N ILE A 340 -22.90 10.82 8.69
CA ILE A 340 -24.18 10.12 8.85
C ILE A 340 -24.15 9.21 10.08
N LEU A 341 -23.10 8.42 10.24
CA LEU A 341 -22.98 7.52 11.37
C LEU A 341 -22.88 8.31 12.68
N LYS A 342 -22.14 9.43 12.73
CA LYS A 342 -22.04 10.27 13.93
C LYS A 342 -23.35 10.93 14.32
N LEU A 343 -24.18 11.28 13.33
CA LEU A 343 -25.55 11.76 13.58
C LEU A 343 -26.43 10.66 14.15
N GLN A 344 -26.27 9.42 13.67
CA GLN A 344 -27.12 8.30 14.05
C GLN A 344 -26.74 7.66 15.41
N TYR A 345 -25.45 7.45 15.67
CA TYR A 345 -24.95 6.74 16.85
C TYR A 345 -24.26 7.66 17.86
N GLY A 346 -24.00 8.92 17.51
CA GLY A 346 -23.28 9.88 18.35
C GLY A 346 -21.77 9.91 18.09
N LYS A 347 -21.15 11.08 18.33
CA LYS A 347 -19.71 11.32 18.07
C LYS A 347 -18.77 10.38 18.82
N ASN A 348 -19.13 9.94 20.02
CA ASN A 348 -18.27 9.10 20.86
C ASN A 348 -18.29 7.60 20.47
N TYR A 349 -19.18 7.20 19.56
CA TYR A 349 -19.31 5.81 19.11
C TYR A 349 -18.44 5.47 17.90
N ILE A 350 -17.95 6.50 17.19
CA ILE A 350 -17.32 6.35 15.88
C ILE A 350 -16.00 7.11 15.84
N SER A 351 -14.96 6.41 15.42
CA SER A 351 -13.66 7.01 15.12
C SER A 351 -13.02 6.34 13.91
N ARG A 352 -12.02 7.00 13.33
CA ARG A 352 -11.20 6.39 12.29
C ARG A 352 -10.35 5.26 12.86
N LEU A 353 -10.06 4.23 12.07
CA LEU A 353 -9.19 3.12 12.51
C LEU A 353 -7.80 3.61 12.90
N GLU A 354 -7.33 4.68 12.26
CA GLU A 354 -6.04 5.31 12.50
C GLU A 354 -5.99 6.10 13.82
N GLU A 355 -7.13 6.44 14.42
CA GLU A 355 -7.20 7.12 15.71
C GLU A 355 -7.01 6.15 16.87
N LYS A 356 -6.29 6.60 17.91
CA LYS A 356 -6.07 5.82 19.15
C LYS A 356 -7.32 5.66 20.00
N THR A 357 -8.32 6.50 19.80
CA THR A 357 -9.59 6.47 20.54
C THR A 357 -10.25 5.12 20.34
N GLU A 358 -10.56 4.39 21.42
CA GLU A 358 -11.28 3.14 21.29
C GLU A 358 -12.77 3.43 21.22
N THR A 359 -13.41 3.05 20.10
CA THR A 359 -14.84 3.25 19.87
C THR A 359 -15.47 1.97 19.33
N PRO A 360 -16.77 1.72 19.60
CA PRO A 360 -17.46 0.53 19.10
C PRO A 360 -17.46 0.39 17.57
N ILE A 361 -17.51 1.51 16.86
CA ILE A 361 -17.48 1.53 15.39
C ILE A 361 -16.17 2.20 14.94
N LYS A 362 -15.44 1.51 14.07
CA LYS A 362 -14.24 2.00 13.40
C LYS A 362 -14.50 2.13 11.90
N ILE A 363 -14.00 3.20 11.29
CA ILE A 363 -14.12 3.41 9.84
C ILE A 363 -12.72 3.60 9.22
N THR A 364 -12.45 2.96 8.09
CA THR A 364 -11.20 3.14 7.33
C THR A 364 -11.41 3.03 5.83
N THR A 365 -10.40 3.39 5.04
CA THR A 365 -10.46 3.28 3.59
C THR A 365 -9.98 1.93 3.10
N THR A 366 -10.63 1.41 2.04
CA THR A 366 -10.24 0.16 1.37
C THR A 366 -8.88 0.26 0.65
N ILE A 367 -8.37 1.46 0.35
CA ILE A 367 -7.16 1.65 -0.47
C ILE A 367 -5.87 1.67 0.35
N THR A 368 -5.83 2.34 1.51
CA THR A 368 -4.54 2.76 2.08
C THR A 368 -4.09 2.00 3.33
N ASN A 369 -4.90 1.12 3.93
CA ASN A 369 -4.56 0.55 5.25
C ASN A 369 -5.02 -0.91 5.47
N LEU A 370 -5.40 -1.67 4.43
CA LEU A 370 -5.78 -3.08 4.61
C LEU A 370 -4.65 -3.94 5.21
N GLU A 371 -3.41 -3.56 4.87
CA GLU A 371 -2.17 -4.15 5.37
C GLU A 371 -2.00 -3.97 6.89
N TYR A 372 -2.72 -3.01 7.49
CA TYR A 372 -2.71 -2.75 8.93
C TYR A 372 -4.14 -2.65 9.50
N ILE A 373 -4.72 -3.81 9.78
CA ILE A 373 -5.88 -3.91 10.68
C ILE A 373 -5.42 -4.66 11.93
N PRO A 374 -5.15 -3.95 13.05
CA PRO A 374 -4.39 -4.48 14.19
C PRO A 374 -5.15 -5.52 15.01
N LYS A 375 -6.49 -5.54 14.90
CA LYS A 375 -7.35 -6.41 15.69
C LYS A 375 -8.48 -6.99 14.84
N ASN A 376 -9.13 -8.01 15.36
CA ASN A 376 -10.35 -8.55 14.79
C ASN A 376 -11.58 -7.79 15.33
N PHE A 377 -12.65 -7.79 14.55
CA PHE A 377 -13.93 -7.15 14.84
C PHE A 377 -15.03 -8.21 14.77
N LYS A 378 -16.08 -8.08 15.58
CA LYS A 378 -17.23 -8.99 15.50
C LYS A 378 -17.86 -8.92 14.11
N THR A 379 -18.07 -7.68 13.66
CA THR A 379 -18.65 -7.39 12.35
C THR A 379 -17.70 -6.57 11.49
N VAL A 380 -17.55 -6.97 10.22
CA VAL A 380 -16.83 -6.19 9.22
C VAL A 380 -17.77 -5.92 8.04
N ILE A 381 -17.89 -4.64 7.65
CA ILE A 381 -18.73 -4.18 6.55
C ILE A 381 -17.81 -3.58 5.48
N ASN A 382 -17.78 -4.18 4.30
CA ASN A 382 -16.95 -3.73 3.17
C ASN A 382 -17.83 -3.14 2.08
N ILE A 383 -17.79 -1.81 1.95
CA ILE A 383 -18.66 -1.04 1.07
C ILE A 383 -17.93 -0.73 -0.24
N PHE A 384 -18.45 -1.30 -1.33
CA PHE A 384 -18.09 -1.01 -2.71
C PHE A 384 -16.58 -1.10 -3.01
N PRO A 385 -15.94 -2.28 -2.84
CA PRO A 385 -14.55 -2.50 -3.26
C PRO A 385 -14.35 -2.49 -4.78
N ASP A 386 -15.43 -2.51 -5.55
CA ASP A 386 -15.55 -2.68 -7.01
C ASP A 386 -14.70 -1.70 -7.83
N PHE A 387 -14.44 -0.50 -7.32
CA PHE A 387 -13.68 0.57 -8.01
C PHE A 387 -12.30 0.13 -8.54
N THR A 388 -11.69 -0.88 -7.92
CA THR A 388 -10.40 -1.42 -8.37
C THR A 388 -10.50 -2.16 -9.70
N LEU A 389 -11.67 -2.71 -10.03
CA LEU A 389 -11.95 -3.35 -11.32
C LEU A 389 -12.12 -2.32 -12.45
N PHE A 390 -12.61 -1.12 -12.13
CA PHE A 390 -12.84 -0.04 -13.10
C PHE A 390 -11.65 0.91 -13.24
N THR A 391 -10.68 0.82 -12.34
CA THR A 391 -9.40 1.48 -12.55
C THR A 391 -8.71 0.73 -13.68
N PRO A 392 -8.22 1.36 -14.76
CA PRO A 392 -7.76 0.61 -15.93
C PRO A 392 -6.36 -0.05 -15.72
N ASP A 393 -6.08 -0.50 -14.51
CA ASP A 393 -4.84 -1.10 -14.05
C ASP A 393 -4.84 -2.59 -14.31
N TYR A 394 -3.71 -3.08 -14.81
CA TYR A 394 -3.51 -4.50 -15.00
C TYR A 394 -3.60 -5.27 -13.68
N LYS A 395 -3.33 -4.62 -12.54
CA LYS A 395 -3.53 -5.17 -11.19
C LYS A 395 -4.91 -4.92 -10.60
N GLY A 396 -5.86 -4.39 -11.36
CA GLY A 396 -7.19 -4.02 -10.87
C GLY A 396 -7.92 -5.18 -10.19
N ARG A 397 -8.04 -6.33 -10.88
CA ARG A 397 -8.69 -7.54 -10.34
C ARG A 397 -7.94 -8.17 -9.16
N GLU A 398 -6.60 -8.18 -9.21
CA GLU A 398 -5.75 -8.62 -8.11
C GLU A 398 -5.98 -7.79 -6.84
N ASN A 399 -6.06 -6.47 -6.99
CA ASN A 399 -6.38 -5.57 -5.89
C ASN A 399 -7.82 -5.75 -5.40
N PHE A 400 -8.79 -5.96 -6.29
CA PHE A 400 -10.17 -6.27 -5.93
C PHE A 400 -10.26 -7.51 -5.05
N PHE A 401 -9.65 -8.62 -5.48
CA PHE A 401 -9.62 -9.87 -4.73
C PHE A 401 -9.03 -9.68 -3.32
N LYS A 402 -7.87 -9.02 -3.22
CA LYS A 402 -7.25 -8.65 -1.94
C LYS A 402 -8.20 -7.81 -1.08
N ASN A 403 -8.85 -6.82 -1.67
CA ASN A 403 -9.77 -5.91 -0.99
C ASN A 403 -11.06 -6.60 -0.50
N VAL A 404 -11.38 -7.78 -1.00
CA VAL A 404 -12.48 -8.63 -0.49
C VAL A 404 -11.98 -9.56 0.61
N VAL A 405 -10.84 -10.24 0.39
CA VAL A 405 -10.35 -11.31 1.26
C VAL A 405 -9.72 -10.80 2.56
N VAL A 406 -8.95 -9.71 2.51
CA VAL A 406 -8.25 -9.20 3.69
C VAL A 406 -9.24 -8.68 4.75
N PRO A 407 -10.26 -7.86 4.40
CA PRO A 407 -11.29 -7.47 5.37
C PRO A 407 -12.04 -8.63 5.99
N TYR A 408 -12.37 -9.66 5.21
CA TYR A 408 -13.01 -10.87 5.73
C TYR A 408 -12.20 -11.51 6.87
N SER A 409 -10.87 -11.57 6.73
CA SER A 409 -9.99 -12.18 7.74
C SER A 409 -10.02 -11.51 9.11
N LYS A 410 -10.51 -10.27 9.17
CA LYS A 410 -10.64 -9.46 10.38
C LYS A 410 -12.02 -9.59 11.01
N SER A 411 -12.95 -10.31 10.38
CA SER A 411 -14.26 -10.61 10.94
C SER A 411 -14.21 -11.88 11.80
N VAL A 412 -14.88 -11.82 12.95
CA VAL A 412 -15.07 -12.96 13.86
C VAL A 412 -16.44 -13.61 13.67
N GLU A 413 -17.49 -12.83 13.42
CA GLU A 413 -18.86 -13.36 13.36
C GLU A 413 -19.51 -13.10 12.01
N ASN A 414 -19.52 -11.83 11.56
CA ASN A 414 -20.25 -11.42 10.36
C ASN A 414 -19.38 -10.60 9.40
N TYR A 415 -19.37 -10.99 8.14
CA TYR A 415 -18.77 -10.23 7.05
C TYR A 415 -19.84 -9.84 6.04
N TYR A 416 -20.05 -8.53 5.92
CA TYR A 416 -20.99 -7.92 5.00
C TYR A 416 -20.24 -7.32 3.82
N LEU A 417 -20.46 -7.86 2.62
CA LEU A 417 -19.89 -7.34 1.38
C LEU A 417 -20.99 -6.64 0.57
N ILE A 418 -20.84 -5.34 0.36
CA ILE A 418 -21.79 -4.54 -0.41
C ILE A 418 -21.15 -4.25 -1.77
N THR A 419 -21.60 -4.93 -2.82
CA THR A 419 -20.96 -4.96 -4.14
C THR A 419 -21.98 -5.23 -5.25
N ASN A 420 -21.73 -4.70 -6.44
CA ASN A 420 -22.48 -5.03 -7.65
C ASN A 420 -21.77 -6.10 -8.50
N GLN A 421 -20.63 -6.61 -8.03
CA GLN A 421 -19.76 -7.53 -8.78
C GLN A 421 -19.84 -8.97 -8.25
N TYR A 422 -21.00 -9.39 -7.72
CA TYR A 422 -21.18 -10.70 -7.09
C TYR A 422 -20.86 -11.89 -8.01
N GLU A 423 -20.99 -11.71 -9.33
CA GLU A 423 -20.67 -12.71 -10.34
C GLU A 423 -19.17 -12.83 -10.68
N GLU A 424 -18.34 -11.91 -10.18
CA GLU A 424 -16.92 -11.80 -10.50
C GLU A 424 -16.12 -12.98 -9.90
N ILE A 425 -15.14 -13.50 -10.65
CA ILE A 425 -14.41 -14.73 -10.28
C ILE A 425 -13.71 -14.61 -8.92
N SER A 426 -13.21 -13.43 -8.56
CA SER A 426 -12.56 -13.16 -7.28
C SER A 426 -13.52 -13.40 -6.12
N ILE A 427 -14.82 -13.05 -6.26
CA ILE A 427 -15.83 -13.33 -5.25
C ILE A 427 -16.24 -14.80 -5.26
N LYS A 428 -16.53 -15.37 -6.44
CA LYS A 428 -16.94 -16.79 -6.54
C LYS A 428 -15.88 -17.75 -6.01
N SER A 429 -14.62 -17.53 -6.36
CA SER A 429 -13.48 -18.33 -5.89
C SER A 429 -13.28 -18.19 -4.37
N PHE A 430 -13.45 -16.98 -3.83
CA PHE A 430 -13.40 -16.71 -2.40
C PHE A 430 -14.52 -17.46 -1.64
N LEU A 431 -15.78 -17.30 -2.06
CA LEU A 431 -16.94 -17.93 -1.40
C LEU A 431 -16.85 -19.45 -1.39
N ASN A 432 -16.39 -20.03 -2.50
CA ASN A 432 -16.24 -21.48 -2.64
C ASN A 432 -14.92 -22.01 -2.06
N ASN A 433 -14.06 -21.14 -1.52
CA ASN A 433 -12.72 -21.47 -1.04
C ASN A 433 -11.86 -22.20 -2.11
N LYS A 434 -12.05 -21.83 -3.38
CA LYS A 434 -11.32 -22.33 -4.55
C LYS A 434 -10.47 -21.21 -5.15
N ILE A 435 -9.60 -20.63 -4.34
CA ILE A 435 -8.78 -19.47 -4.73
C ILE A 435 -7.91 -19.74 -5.97
N GLU A 436 -7.50 -20.99 -6.16
CA GLU A 436 -6.77 -21.40 -7.36
C GLU A 436 -7.50 -21.05 -8.67
N ASP A 437 -8.84 -21.05 -8.68
CA ASP A 437 -9.63 -20.70 -9.87
C ASP A 437 -9.42 -19.24 -10.28
N PHE A 438 -9.38 -18.32 -9.30
CA PHE A 438 -9.03 -16.92 -9.53
C PHE A 438 -7.62 -16.78 -10.11
N TYR A 439 -6.62 -17.45 -9.51
CA TYR A 439 -5.25 -17.35 -9.99
C TYR A 439 -5.08 -17.91 -11.42
N LYS A 440 -5.72 -19.03 -11.74
CA LYS A 440 -5.69 -19.61 -13.10
C LYS A 440 -6.25 -18.64 -14.12
N GLN A 441 -7.45 -18.09 -13.88
CA GLN A 441 -8.09 -17.17 -14.81
C GLN A 441 -7.30 -15.86 -14.97
N GLU A 442 -6.82 -15.28 -13.87
CA GLU A 442 -6.03 -14.05 -13.92
C GLU A 442 -4.69 -14.29 -14.62
N LEU A 443 -3.99 -15.41 -14.35
CA LEU A 443 -2.74 -15.74 -15.05
C LEU A 443 -2.95 -15.97 -16.54
N GLU A 444 -4.01 -16.65 -16.98
CA GLU A 444 -4.29 -16.81 -18.42
C GLU A 444 -4.56 -15.44 -19.07
N THR A 445 -5.33 -14.57 -18.41
CA THR A 445 -5.54 -13.18 -18.86
C THR A 445 -4.22 -12.41 -19.01
N ARG A 446 -3.32 -12.51 -18.01
CA ARG A 446 -2.00 -11.85 -18.04
C ARG A 446 -1.10 -12.43 -19.13
N LYS A 447 -1.18 -13.74 -19.37
CA LYS A 447 -0.40 -14.45 -20.41
C LYS A 447 -0.79 -13.95 -21.80
N LEU A 448 -2.08 -13.96 -22.11
CA LEU A 448 -2.62 -13.47 -23.39
C LEU A 448 -2.30 -12.00 -23.62
N SER A 449 -2.35 -11.20 -22.55
CA SER A 449 -2.07 -9.75 -22.61
C SER A 449 -0.57 -9.40 -22.54
N LYS A 450 0.34 -10.39 -22.49
CA LYS A 450 1.79 -10.18 -22.32
C LYS A 450 2.15 -9.29 -21.11
N LEU A 451 1.48 -9.51 -19.98
CA LEU A 451 1.67 -8.75 -18.75
C LEU A 451 2.47 -9.55 -17.69
N PRO A 452 2.96 -8.90 -16.62
CA PRO A 452 3.54 -9.60 -15.48
C PRO A 452 2.56 -10.62 -14.89
N PRO A 453 3.02 -11.82 -14.47
CA PRO A 453 4.43 -12.21 -14.33
C PRO A 453 5.09 -12.85 -15.58
N TYR A 454 4.39 -12.98 -16.72
CA TYR A 454 4.93 -13.64 -17.92
C TYR A 454 5.97 -12.80 -18.66
N LYS A 455 5.70 -11.50 -18.79
CA LYS A 455 6.59 -10.54 -19.40
C LYS A 455 6.91 -9.41 -18.42
N LYS A 456 8.13 -8.88 -18.51
CA LYS A 456 8.52 -7.69 -17.77
C LYS A 456 8.00 -6.46 -18.50
N ILE A 457 7.53 -5.49 -17.74
CA ILE A 457 7.13 -4.20 -18.30
C ILE A 457 8.01 -3.10 -17.71
N ILE A 458 8.32 -2.08 -18.50
CA ILE A 458 9.09 -0.92 -18.06
C ILE A 458 8.28 0.31 -18.45
N LEU A 459 7.85 1.08 -17.46
CA LEU A 459 7.19 2.36 -17.67
C LEU A 459 8.24 3.47 -17.58
N LEU A 460 8.45 4.14 -18.70
CA LEU A 460 9.25 5.34 -18.80
C LEU A 460 8.31 6.54 -18.69
N THR A 461 8.59 7.46 -17.77
CA THR A 461 7.79 8.70 -17.61
C THR A 461 8.67 9.89 -17.89
N PHE A 462 8.25 10.75 -18.82
CA PHE A 462 8.94 11.96 -19.22
C PHE A 462 8.15 13.18 -18.73
N GLU A 463 8.80 14.06 -17.98
CA GLU A 463 8.22 15.32 -17.50
C GLU A 463 8.99 16.51 -18.09
N LYS A 464 8.31 17.41 -18.82
CA LYS A 464 8.90 18.66 -19.34
C LYS A 464 7.84 19.79 -19.43
N LYS A 465 8.25 21.05 -19.28
CA LYS A 465 7.37 22.19 -19.59
C LYS A 465 7.11 22.21 -21.10
N ASN A 466 5.86 22.42 -21.53
CA ASN A 466 5.47 22.43 -22.95
C ASN A 466 5.98 21.19 -23.71
N LEU A 467 5.84 19.99 -23.11
CA LEU A 467 6.20 18.74 -23.78
C LEU A 467 5.34 18.57 -25.04
N ASN A 468 5.98 18.43 -26.18
CA ASN A 468 5.38 18.01 -27.45
C ASN A 468 5.52 16.48 -27.58
N LEU A 469 4.39 15.79 -27.79
CA LEU A 469 4.35 14.33 -27.88
C LEU A 469 4.98 13.81 -29.18
N GLU A 470 4.76 14.48 -30.31
CA GLU A 470 5.36 14.13 -31.60
C GLU A 470 6.88 14.26 -31.56
N PHE A 471 7.39 15.31 -30.91
CA PHE A 471 8.83 15.46 -30.70
C PHE A 471 9.40 14.30 -29.88
N LEU A 472 8.69 13.90 -28.81
CA LEU A 472 9.13 12.78 -27.97
C LEU A 472 9.00 11.44 -28.71
N GLN A 473 7.98 11.27 -29.54
CA GLN A 473 7.77 10.11 -30.41
C GLN A 473 8.96 9.98 -31.38
N ASN A 474 9.27 11.04 -32.12
CA ASN A 474 10.40 11.07 -33.05
C ASN A 474 11.73 10.79 -32.36
N LEU A 475 11.96 11.37 -31.17
CA LEU A 475 13.15 11.10 -30.38
C LEU A 475 13.27 9.62 -30.01
N PHE A 476 12.15 9.00 -29.62
CA PHE A 476 12.12 7.59 -29.22
C PHE A 476 12.35 6.68 -30.43
N GLU A 477 11.77 6.98 -31.59
CA GLU A 477 11.99 6.26 -32.85
C GLU A 477 13.44 6.37 -33.34
N ILE A 478 14.04 7.56 -33.29
CA ILE A 478 15.46 7.76 -33.59
C ILE A 478 16.32 6.89 -32.67
N TRP A 479 16.00 6.86 -31.37
CA TRP A 479 16.74 6.03 -30.41
C TRP A 479 16.58 4.53 -30.68
N ILE A 480 15.39 4.06 -31.08
CA ILE A 480 15.16 2.67 -31.51
C ILE A 480 16.02 2.33 -32.73
N ASN A 481 15.95 3.16 -33.78
CA ASN A 481 16.62 2.92 -35.06
C ASN A 481 18.15 2.98 -34.91
N ALA A 482 18.66 3.99 -34.19
CA ALA A 482 20.11 4.17 -33.99
C ALA A 482 20.75 3.01 -33.21
N ASN A 483 20.00 2.35 -32.34
CA ASN A 483 20.50 1.21 -31.57
C ASN A 483 20.06 -0.14 -32.16
N ASN A 484 19.39 -0.15 -33.32
CA ASN A 484 18.88 -1.36 -33.96
C ASN A 484 18.07 -2.25 -33.01
N ILE A 485 17.25 -1.63 -32.14
CA ILE A 485 16.51 -2.34 -31.09
C ILE A 485 15.40 -3.16 -31.75
N LYS A 486 15.48 -4.48 -31.63
CA LYS A 486 14.49 -5.41 -32.16
C LYS A 486 13.77 -6.15 -31.03
N ASN A 487 12.59 -6.69 -31.33
CA ASN A 487 11.89 -7.67 -30.50
C ASN A 487 11.43 -7.16 -29.11
N PHE A 488 10.64 -6.08 -29.07
CA PHE A 488 9.89 -5.64 -27.89
C PHE A 488 8.53 -5.09 -28.32
N ASP A 489 7.51 -5.12 -27.45
CA ASP A 489 6.25 -4.44 -27.76
C ASP A 489 6.30 -2.97 -27.30
N TYR A 490 5.95 -2.08 -28.22
CA TYR A 490 5.91 -0.63 -28.06
C TYR A 490 4.57 -0.11 -28.58
N LYS A 491 3.84 0.64 -27.76
CA LYS A 491 2.54 1.23 -28.12
C LYS A 491 2.61 2.72 -28.47
N GLY A 492 3.81 3.25 -28.73
CA GLY A 492 3.99 4.69 -28.91
C GLY A 492 4.23 5.45 -27.60
N VAL A 493 4.44 6.75 -27.74
CA VAL A 493 4.40 7.74 -26.66
C VAL A 493 2.94 8.05 -26.36
N LEU A 494 2.50 7.72 -25.16
CA LEU A 494 1.16 7.96 -24.68
C LEU A 494 1.14 9.20 -23.79
N LYS A 495 0.02 9.92 -23.77
CA LYS A 495 -0.26 10.86 -22.68
C LYS A 495 -0.31 10.07 -21.38
N GLY A 496 0.36 10.57 -20.33
CA GLY A 496 0.17 9.98 -19.01
C GLY A 496 -1.29 10.16 -18.56
N TYR A 497 -1.81 9.22 -17.77
CA TYR A 497 -3.15 9.37 -17.18
C TYR A 497 -3.24 10.69 -16.39
N ILE A 498 -2.16 11.02 -15.67
CA ILE A 498 -1.91 12.38 -15.20
C ILE A 498 -1.24 13.13 -16.34
N GLN A 499 -1.97 14.01 -17.03
CA GLN A 499 -1.44 14.73 -18.19
C GLN A 499 -0.46 15.84 -17.79
N LYS A 500 -0.63 16.45 -16.60
CA LYS A 500 0.23 17.52 -16.11
C LYS A 500 0.51 17.40 -14.61
N LYS A 501 1.73 17.76 -14.20
CA LYS A 501 2.15 17.84 -12.79
C LYS A 501 3.04 19.05 -12.57
N LYS A 502 2.57 20.00 -11.75
CA LYS A 502 3.28 21.26 -11.43
C LYS A 502 3.76 22.00 -12.71
N ASN A 503 2.84 22.24 -13.64
CA ASN A 503 3.07 22.92 -14.94
C ASN A 503 4.04 22.20 -15.89
N LYS A 504 4.34 20.92 -15.66
CA LYS A 504 5.03 20.07 -16.62
C LYS A 504 4.03 19.10 -17.21
N ASN A 505 4.04 18.98 -18.53
CA ASN A 505 3.32 17.95 -19.25
C ASN A 505 4.04 16.61 -19.02
N ILE A 506 3.26 15.54 -18.93
CA ILE A 506 3.74 14.19 -18.71
C ILE A 506 3.41 13.33 -19.92
N ALA A 507 4.42 12.62 -20.39
CA ALA A 507 4.27 11.56 -21.38
C ALA A 507 4.82 10.25 -20.81
N GLN A 508 4.25 9.14 -21.25
CA GLN A 508 4.63 7.81 -20.80
C GLN A 508 4.91 6.92 -22.01
N VAL A 509 5.92 6.06 -21.85
CA VAL A 509 6.21 4.98 -22.79
C VAL A 509 6.22 3.68 -22.01
N LEU A 510 5.41 2.72 -22.43
CA LEU A 510 5.39 1.38 -21.86
C LEU A 510 6.16 0.43 -22.78
N LEU A 511 7.24 -0.14 -22.27
CA LEU A 511 8.03 -1.17 -22.94
C LEU A 511 7.67 -2.53 -22.38
N VAL A 512 7.31 -3.48 -23.24
CA VAL A 512 7.02 -4.86 -22.84
C VAL A 512 8.11 -5.78 -23.36
N ASP A 513 8.62 -6.63 -22.47
CA ASP A 513 9.68 -7.61 -22.73
C ASP A 513 11.01 -7.03 -23.23
N PHE A 514 11.28 -5.76 -22.93
CA PHE A 514 12.51 -5.09 -23.32
C PHE A 514 13.74 -5.63 -22.57
N LYS A 515 14.71 -6.19 -23.32
CA LYS A 515 15.88 -6.91 -22.77
C LYS A 515 17.14 -6.03 -22.64
N GLU A 516 17.31 -5.05 -23.52
CA GLU A 516 18.54 -4.25 -23.66
C GLU A 516 18.64 -3.12 -22.63
N LYS A 517 18.52 -3.46 -21.34
CA LYS A 517 18.41 -2.49 -20.23
C LYS A 517 19.51 -1.44 -20.18
N HIS A 518 20.71 -1.76 -20.67
CA HIS A 518 21.84 -0.83 -20.72
C HIS A 518 21.55 0.38 -21.62
N LEU A 519 20.76 0.21 -22.69
CA LEU A 519 20.38 1.30 -23.61
C LEU A 519 19.42 2.30 -22.96
N ILE A 520 18.64 1.90 -21.94
CA ILE A 520 17.78 2.84 -21.20
C ILE A 520 18.63 3.89 -20.49
N LYS A 521 19.87 3.57 -20.11
CA LYS A 521 20.81 4.53 -19.53
C LYS A 521 21.21 5.61 -20.55
N ASP A 522 21.50 5.23 -21.79
CA ASP A 522 21.78 6.18 -22.88
C ASP A 522 20.57 7.09 -23.14
N LEU A 523 19.36 6.50 -23.21
CA LEU A 523 18.13 7.27 -23.38
C LEU A 523 17.90 8.25 -22.22
N TYR A 524 18.17 7.84 -20.98
CA TYR A 524 18.07 8.69 -19.80
C TYR A 524 18.98 9.91 -19.90
N GLU A 525 20.24 9.72 -20.30
CA GLU A 525 21.19 10.82 -20.48
C GLU A 525 20.80 11.75 -21.64
N LYS A 526 20.34 11.19 -22.77
CA LYS A 526 19.81 11.99 -23.90
C LYS A 526 18.60 12.82 -23.50
N ALA A 527 17.62 12.20 -22.82
CA ALA A 527 16.44 12.89 -22.33
C ALA A 527 16.80 14.01 -21.36
N ARG A 528 17.76 13.77 -20.44
CA ARG A 528 18.26 14.78 -19.51
C ARG A 528 18.91 15.96 -20.22
N LYS A 529 19.77 15.72 -21.22
CA LYS A 529 20.41 16.78 -22.04
C LYS A 529 19.37 17.65 -22.76
N LEU A 530 18.25 17.06 -23.16
CA LEU A 530 17.14 17.76 -23.81
C LEU A 530 16.14 18.38 -22.82
N GLY A 531 16.48 18.41 -21.52
CA GLY A 531 15.70 19.06 -20.47
C GLY A 531 14.49 18.26 -19.99
N PHE A 532 14.36 16.99 -20.36
CA PHE A 532 13.34 16.11 -19.79
C PHE A 532 13.80 15.59 -18.43
N LYS A 533 12.87 15.52 -17.49
CA LYS A 533 13.03 14.68 -16.30
C LYS A 533 12.42 13.32 -16.61
N MET A 534 13.27 12.31 -16.77
CA MET A 534 12.86 10.94 -17.04
C MET A 534 12.81 10.14 -15.73
N SER A 535 11.80 9.30 -15.56
CA SER A 535 11.72 8.32 -14.48
C SER A 535 11.53 6.92 -15.07
N ILE A 536 12.20 5.93 -14.51
CA ILE A 536 12.17 4.54 -14.99
C ILE A 536 11.50 3.68 -13.92
N ASP A 537 10.49 2.92 -14.30
CA ASP A 537 9.78 2.02 -13.41
C ASP A 537 9.66 0.61 -14.00
N ILE A 538 10.42 -0.32 -13.43
CA ILE A 538 10.41 -1.72 -13.87
C ILE A 538 9.31 -2.45 -13.10
N ASN A 539 8.37 -3.07 -13.79
CA ASN A 539 7.16 -3.69 -13.21
C ASN A 539 6.48 -2.71 -12.24
N PRO A 540 5.93 -1.60 -12.75
CA PRO A 540 5.32 -0.59 -11.90
C PRO A 540 4.13 -1.21 -11.15
N ILE A 541 3.89 -0.74 -9.92
CA ILE A 541 2.69 -1.12 -9.15
C ILE A 541 1.43 -0.79 -9.94
N SER A 542 1.49 0.29 -10.71
CA SER A 542 0.39 0.85 -11.47
C SER A 542 0.94 1.48 -12.75
N ILE A 543 0.23 1.30 -13.86
CA ILE A 543 0.55 1.95 -15.14
C ILE A 543 -0.10 3.34 -15.29
N TYR A 544 -0.72 3.83 -14.21
CA TYR A 544 -1.36 5.15 -14.08
C TYR A 544 -0.39 6.28 -13.73
#